data_AF-A9KHZ1-F1
#
_entry.id   AF-A9KHZ1-F1
#
_cell.length_a   1.000
_cell.length_b   1.000
_cell.length_c   1.000
_cell.angle_alpha   90.00
_cell.angle_beta   90.00
_cell.angle_gamma   90.00
#
_symmetry.space_group_name_H-M   'P 1'
#
loop_
_entity.id
_entity.type
_entity.pdbx_description
1 polymer ?
#
loop_
_entity_poly.entity_id
_entity_poly.type
_entity_poly.pdbx_seq_one_letter_code
_entity_poly.pdbx_strand_id
1 'polypeptide(L)'
;MSVDVMEKSLNEKIISVNQIREILEMYNIGKKPLAKLLGWGETTVIRYLEGDIPTSEYTEKLQEIAESPMYYYRILMENQSKITNVAFKKSKRAVLEAMMRSKLHVATQYIINQANAEINARQIQYILFYSQILSLVFLGEEIFEEDAQLTYNQMPYLNLYEALKKQGIRTIEMNPDKLSRNDKDIIDCVHNACGWYGNKAFLAIASVERKATEELLEGLKSKILTKDYLRNVYGRMFGQFQIKRYQDFPKYLQQRLIQAIGKDVFSVNIYKEI
;
A
#
# COMPACT_ATOMS: atom_id res chain seq x y z
N MET A 1 35.02 2.28 -17.61
CA MET A 1 33.55 2.15 -17.62
C MET A 1 33.14 1.86 -19.05
N SER A 2 32.54 0.70 -19.31
CA SER A 2 32.16 0.27 -20.66
C SER A 2 31.02 1.12 -21.24
N VAL A 3 31.02 1.29 -22.57
CA VAL A 3 30.04 2.06 -23.33
C VAL A 3 28.61 1.59 -23.04
N ASP A 4 28.40 0.28 -22.86
CA ASP A 4 27.13 -0.34 -22.45
C ASP A 4 26.58 0.17 -21.11
N VAL A 5 27.43 0.53 -20.15
CA VAL A 5 26.99 1.03 -18.83
C VAL A 5 26.57 2.50 -18.93
N MET A 6 27.24 3.29 -19.78
CA MET A 6 26.82 4.67 -20.05
C MET A 6 25.51 4.71 -20.85
N GLU A 7 25.37 3.88 -21.89
CA GLU A 7 24.16 3.78 -22.71
C GLU A 7 22.94 3.32 -21.90
N LYS A 8 23.13 2.36 -20.98
CA LYS A 8 22.09 1.92 -20.06
C LYS A 8 21.66 3.03 -19.07
N SER A 9 22.61 3.82 -18.56
CA SER A 9 22.31 4.97 -17.67
C SER A 9 21.65 6.17 -18.36
N LEU A 10 21.88 6.34 -19.68
CA LEU A 10 21.25 7.38 -20.49
C LEU A 10 19.81 6.99 -20.85
N ASN A 11 19.58 5.70 -21.16
CA ASN A 11 18.25 5.16 -21.45
C ASN A 11 17.31 5.15 -20.23
N GLU A 12 17.84 5.07 -19.00
CA GLU A 12 17.02 5.23 -17.79
C GLU A 12 16.56 6.68 -17.55
N LYS A 13 17.25 7.67 -18.15
CA LYS A 13 16.93 9.09 -18.00
C LYS A 13 15.97 9.65 -19.03
N ILE A 14 15.70 8.94 -20.14
CA ILE A 14 14.83 9.39 -21.22
C ILE A 14 13.64 8.43 -21.32
N ILE A 15 12.42 8.95 -21.29
CA ILE A 15 11.24 8.12 -21.48
C ILE A 15 11.17 7.61 -22.93
N SER A 16 11.01 6.30 -23.10
CA SER A 16 10.91 5.67 -24.40
C SER A 16 9.53 5.86 -25.04
N VAL A 17 9.48 5.76 -26.38
CA VAL A 17 8.22 5.76 -27.14
C VAL A 17 7.24 4.69 -26.63
N ASN A 18 7.75 3.51 -26.24
CA ASN A 18 6.92 2.43 -25.73
C ASN A 18 6.30 2.77 -24.37
N GLN A 19 7.06 3.36 -23.45
CA GLN A 19 6.50 3.83 -22.18
C GLN A 19 5.41 4.90 -22.38
N ILE A 20 5.57 5.80 -23.36
CA ILE A 20 4.50 6.76 -23.69
C ILE A 20 3.25 6.04 -24.23
N ARG A 21 3.42 4.99 -25.05
CA ARG A 21 2.27 4.17 -25.52
C ARG A 21 1.57 3.46 -24.36
N GLU A 22 2.34 2.87 -23.45
CA GLU A 22 1.84 2.22 -22.24
C GLU A 22 1.01 3.18 -21.37
N ILE A 23 1.45 4.44 -21.22
CA ILE A 23 0.66 5.48 -20.51
C ILE A 23 -0.70 5.70 -21.18
N LEU A 24 -0.72 5.83 -22.52
CA LEU A 24 -1.97 6.07 -23.27
C LEU A 24 -2.94 4.90 -23.15
N GLU A 25 -2.42 3.67 -23.18
CA GLU A 25 -3.18 2.44 -23.03
C GLU A 25 -3.68 2.26 -21.61
N MET A 26 -2.78 2.32 -20.61
CA MET A 26 -3.09 2.14 -19.19
C MET A 26 -4.20 3.09 -18.71
N TYR A 27 -4.15 4.35 -19.16
CA TYR A 27 -5.13 5.36 -18.75
C TYR A 27 -6.21 5.65 -19.78
N ASN A 28 -6.30 4.84 -20.85
CA ASN A 28 -7.29 4.97 -21.91
C ASN A 28 -7.49 6.44 -22.36
N ILE A 29 -6.38 7.12 -22.65
CA ILE A 29 -6.36 8.53 -22.99
C ILE A 29 -5.70 8.75 -24.36
N GLY A 30 -6.28 9.63 -25.17
CA GLY A 30 -5.71 9.98 -26.47
C GLY A 30 -4.50 10.91 -26.36
N LYS A 31 -3.66 10.93 -27.41
CA LYS A 31 -2.46 11.78 -27.52
C LYS A 31 -2.74 13.26 -27.26
N LYS A 32 -3.75 13.82 -27.96
CA LYS A 32 -4.16 15.23 -27.81
C LYS A 32 -4.76 15.52 -26.43
N PRO A 33 -5.72 14.72 -25.91
CA PRO A 33 -6.19 14.85 -24.53
C PRO A 33 -5.06 14.83 -23.49
N LEU A 34 -4.10 13.91 -23.59
CA LEU A 34 -2.97 13.85 -22.67
C LEU A 34 -2.14 15.13 -22.72
N ALA A 35 -1.79 15.62 -23.92
CA ALA A 35 -1.08 16.90 -24.07
C ALA A 35 -1.84 18.06 -23.41
N LYS A 36 -3.16 18.15 -23.60
CA LYS A 36 -3.99 19.19 -22.99
C LYS A 36 -4.03 19.11 -21.47
N LEU A 37 -4.14 17.91 -20.89
CA LEU A 37 -4.10 17.73 -19.44
C LEU A 37 -2.78 18.23 -18.85
N LEU A 38 -1.67 17.99 -19.54
CA LEU A 38 -0.33 18.40 -19.10
C LEU A 38 -0.04 19.88 -19.32
N GLY A 39 -0.92 20.62 -20.03
CA GLY A 39 -0.71 22.01 -20.41
C GLY A 39 0.26 22.18 -21.58
N TRP A 40 0.46 21.13 -22.37
CA TRP A 40 1.39 21.10 -23.50
C TRP A 40 0.69 21.43 -24.81
N GLY A 41 1.47 21.79 -25.84
CA GLY A 41 0.98 21.92 -27.21
C GLY A 41 0.37 20.60 -27.72
N GLU A 42 -0.74 20.66 -28.46
CA GLU A 42 -1.52 19.47 -28.85
C GLU A 42 -0.71 18.42 -29.63
N THR A 43 0.33 18.85 -30.36
CA THR A 43 1.21 17.98 -31.15
C THR A 43 2.39 17.43 -30.36
N THR A 44 2.63 17.88 -29.13
CA THR A 44 3.85 17.51 -28.38
C THR A 44 3.92 16.02 -28.09
N VAL A 45 2.84 15.40 -27.60
CA VAL A 45 2.81 13.94 -27.37
C VAL A 45 2.88 13.16 -28.69
N ILE A 46 2.36 13.72 -29.79
CA ILE A 46 2.43 13.10 -31.13
C ILE A 46 3.89 13.03 -31.60
N ARG A 47 4.61 14.16 -31.51
CA ARG A 47 6.02 14.27 -31.88
C ARG A 47 6.90 13.28 -31.10
N TYR A 48 6.68 13.14 -29.79
CA TYR A 48 7.45 12.16 -29.00
C TYR A 48 7.20 10.72 -29.44
N LEU A 49 5.98 10.39 -29.88
CA LEU A 49 5.69 9.08 -30.44
C LEU A 49 6.27 8.86 -31.84
N GLU A 50 6.66 9.93 -32.54
CA GLU A 50 7.33 9.92 -33.85
C GLU A 50 8.86 9.92 -33.73
N GLY A 51 9.40 10.06 -32.51
CA GLY A 51 10.83 9.95 -32.21
C GLY A 51 11.48 11.22 -31.69
N ASP A 52 10.74 12.33 -31.53
CA ASP A 52 11.29 13.54 -30.90
C ASP A 52 11.68 13.26 -29.45
N ILE A 53 12.83 13.80 -29.03
CA ILE A 53 13.35 13.64 -27.67
C ILE A 53 12.69 14.68 -26.75
N PRO A 54 11.99 14.29 -25.68
CA PRO A 54 11.42 15.22 -24.71
C PRO A 54 12.51 15.98 -23.93
N THR A 55 12.16 17.14 -23.39
CA THR A 55 13.03 17.81 -22.39
C THR A 55 13.11 16.97 -21.11
N SER A 56 14.07 17.28 -20.23
CA SER A 56 14.19 16.62 -18.92
C SER A 56 12.90 16.76 -18.10
N GLU A 57 12.34 17.96 -18.03
CA GLU A 57 11.08 18.24 -17.32
C GLU A 57 9.92 17.39 -17.86
N TYR A 58 9.80 17.26 -19.18
CA TYR A 58 8.70 16.52 -19.79
C TYR A 58 8.89 15.01 -19.61
N THR A 59 10.14 14.55 -19.63
CA THR A 59 10.51 13.17 -19.33
C THR A 59 10.14 12.81 -17.89
N GLU A 60 10.60 13.60 -16.91
CA GLU A 60 10.31 13.37 -15.50
C GLU A 60 8.81 13.30 -15.25
N LYS A 61 8.04 14.20 -15.87
CA LYS A 61 6.59 14.22 -15.74
C LYS A 61 5.91 12.98 -16.32
N LEU A 62 6.35 12.49 -17.48
CA LEU A 62 5.80 11.28 -18.07
C LEU A 62 6.23 10.02 -17.30
N GLN A 63 7.46 9.98 -16.78
CA GLN A 63 7.93 8.89 -15.92
C GLN A 63 7.09 8.84 -14.63
N GLU A 64 6.81 9.98 -14.00
CA GLU A 64 5.96 10.03 -12.82
C GLU A 64 4.52 9.55 -13.12
N ILE A 65 3.98 9.86 -14.30
CA ILE A 65 2.69 9.35 -14.77
C ILE A 65 2.71 7.84 -14.99
N ALA A 66 3.78 7.30 -15.56
CA ALA A 66 3.93 5.86 -15.77
C ALA A 66 4.06 5.09 -14.45
N GLU A 67 4.77 5.65 -13.47
CA GLU A 67 5.00 5.00 -12.17
C GLU A 67 3.85 5.15 -11.19
N SER A 68 3.06 6.22 -11.29
CA SER A 68 2.11 6.62 -10.25
C SER A 68 0.72 6.91 -10.81
N PRO A 69 -0.19 5.91 -10.76
CA PRO A 69 -1.60 6.12 -11.08
C PRO A 69 -2.25 7.23 -10.22
N MET A 70 -1.86 7.37 -8.95
CA MET A 70 -2.33 8.47 -8.09
C MET A 70 -1.90 9.84 -8.63
N TYR A 71 -0.64 9.95 -9.10
CA TYR A 71 -0.16 11.20 -9.69
C TYR A 71 -0.97 11.58 -10.92
N TYR A 72 -1.19 10.62 -11.82
CA TYR A 72 -2.02 10.81 -13.00
C TYR A 72 -3.48 11.17 -12.64
N TYR A 73 -4.08 10.49 -11.66
CA TYR A 73 -5.44 10.79 -11.19
C TYR A 73 -5.59 12.26 -10.75
N ARG A 74 -4.59 12.81 -10.02
CA ARG A 74 -4.61 14.22 -9.62
C ARG A 74 -4.60 15.16 -10.82
N ILE A 75 -3.68 14.95 -11.76
CA ILE A 75 -3.61 15.74 -13.00
C ILE A 75 -4.95 15.70 -13.73
N LEU A 76 -5.55 14.52 -13.83
CA LEU A 76 -6.83 14.32 -14.50
C LEU A 76 -7.96 15.09 -13.81
N MET A 77 -8.03 15.04 -12.47
CA MET A 77 -9.07 15.73 -11.69
C MET A 77 -8.90 17.26 -11.71
N GLU A 78 -7.67 17.76 -11.59
CA GLU A 78 -7.34 19.19 -11.62
C GLU A 78 -7.60 19.81 -13.00
N ASN A 79 -7.37 19.05 -14.07
CA ASN A 79 -7.44 19.54 -15.44
C ASN A 79 -8.64 18.99 -16.24
N GLN A 80 -9.64 18.42 -15.57
CA GLN A 80 -10.78 17.77 -16.21
C GLN A 80 -11.53 18.67 -17.21
N SER A 81 -11.55 19.98 -16.99
CA SER A 81 -12.20 20.97 -17.87
C SER A 81 -11.46 21.19 -19.20
N LYS A 82 -10.20 20.75 -19.32
CA LYS A 82 -9.37 20.91 -20.54
C LYS A 82 -9.63 19.84 -21.60
N ILE A 83 -10.37 18.78 -21.26
CA ILE A 83 -10.68 17.67 -22.14
C ILE A 83 -12.20 17.45 -22.23
N THR A 84 -12.65 16.65 -23.19
CA THR A 84 -14.08 16.35 -23.32
C THR A 84 -14.56 15.47 -22.15
N ASN A 85 -15.82 15.61 -21.76
CA ASN A 85 -16.42 14.79 -20.71
C ASN A 85 -16.31 13.28 -21.00
N VAL A 86 -16.41 12.88 -22.28
CA VAL A 86 -16.23 11.49 -22.71
C VAL A 86 -14.79 11.01 -22.44
N ALA A 87 -13.78 11.80 -22.80
CA ALA A 87 -12.38 11.46 -22.55
C ALA A 87 -12.08 11.40 -21.04
N PHE A 88 -12.59 12.37 -20.26
CA PHE A 88 -12.45 12.39 -18.82
C PHE A 88 -13.03 11.13 -18.16
N LYS A 89 -14.29 10.78 -18.47
CA LYS A 89 -14.94 9.59 -17.88
C LYS A 89 -14.21 8.30 -18.22
N LYS A 90 -13.78 8.12 -19.47
CA LYS A 90 -13.02 6.94 -19.90
C LYS A 90 -11.70 6.84 -19.14
N SER A 91 -10.97 7.94 -19.06
CA SER A 91 -9.66 7.95 -18.42
C SER A 91 -9.74 7.82 -16.91
N LYS A 92 -10.74 8.45 -16.28
CA LYS A 92 -11.01 8.34 -14.84
C LYS A 92 -11.29 6.89 -14.46
N ARG A 93 -12.10 6.19 -15.25
CA ARG A 93 -12.35 4.76 -15.02
C ARG A 93 -11.05 3.94 -15.12
N ALA A 94 -10.26 4.17 -16.16
CA ALA A 94 -9.03 3.42 -16.39
C ALA A 94 -7.99 3.63 -15.27
N VAL A 95 -7.77 4.86 -14.81
CA VAL A 95 -6.84 5.11 -13.69
C VAL A 95 -7.35 4.51 -12.38
N LEU A 96 -8.65 4.56 -12.12
CA LEU A 96 -9.24 3.94 -10.93
C LEU A 96 -9.07 2.41 -10.97
N GLU A 97 -9.28 1.78 -12.13
CA GLU A 97 -9.01 0.35 -12.34
C GLU A 97 -7.53 0.00 -12.10
N ALA A 98 -6.60 0.83 -12.61
CA ALA A 98 -5.16 0.65 -12.43
C ALA A 98 -4.75 0.77 -10.95
N MET A 99 -5.35 1.72 -10.21
CA MET A 99 -5.13 1.88 -8.77
C MET A 99 -5.70 0.70 -7.97
N MET A 100 -6.87 0.18 -8.36
CA MET A 100 -7.59 -0.89 -7.67
C MET A 100 -7.30 -2.28 -8.27
N ARG A 101 -6.07 -2.53 -8.71
CA ARG A 101 -5.69 -3.76 -9.42
C ARG A 101 -5.86 -5.05 -8.61
N SER A 102 -5.65 -5.01 -7.29
CA SER A 102 -5.78 -6.17 -6.40
C SER A 102 -6.64 -5.85 -5.17
N LYS A 103 -7.10 -6.89 -4.45
CA LYS A 103 -7.84 -6.73 -3.19
C LYS A 103 -7.05 -5.94 -2.14
N LEU A 104 -5.71 -6.05 -2.12
CA LEU A 104 -4.85 -5.27 -1.22
C LEU A 104 -5.00 -3.76 -1.45
N HIS A 105 -5.00 -3.34 -2.72
CA HIS A 105 -5.14 -1.92 -3.07
C HIS A 105 -6.57 -1.42 -2.79
N VAL A 106 -7.58 -2.24 -3.07
CA VAL A 106 -8.99 -1.92 -2.75
C VAL A 106 -9.18 -1.77 -1.24
N ALA A 107 -8.68 -2.70 -0.43
CA ALA A 107 -8.75 -2.63 1.03
C ALA A 107 -7.99 -1.41 1.56
N THR A 108 -6.82 -1.10 0.98
CA THR A 108 -6.07 0.10 1.34
C THR A 108 -6.91 1.35 1.13
N GLN A 109 -7.50 1.51 -0.04
CA GLN A 109 -8.31 2.70 -0.32
C GLN A 109 -9.60 2.73 0.51
N TYR A 110 -10.20 1.57 0.78
CA TYR A 110 -11.35 1.44 1.67
C TYR A 110 -11.03 1.95 3.08
N ILE A 111 -9.90 1.53 3.66
CA ILE A 111 -9.41 2.01 4.96
C ILE A 111 -9.15 3.52 4.93
N ILE A 112 -8.47 4.03 3.89
CA ILE A 112 -8.19 5.47 3.75
C ILE A 112 -9.49 6.28 3.70
N ASN A 113 -10.48 5.81 2.94
CA ASN A 113 -11.77 6.48 2.82
C ASN A 113 -12.56 6.46 4.13
N GLN A 114 -12.58 5.32 4.84
CA GLN A 114 -13.22 5.25 6.16
C GLN A 114 -12.58 6.19 7.18
N ALA A 115 -11.26 6.34 7.14
CA ALA A 115 -10.53 7.24 8.02
C ALA A 115 -10.53 8.70 7.53
N ASN A 116 -11.25 9.06 6.46
CA ASN A 116 -11.19 10.39 5.82
C ASN A 116 -9.75 10.88 5.55
N ALA A 117 -8.84 9.96 5.18
CA ALA A 117 -7.40 10.18 5.04
C ALA A 117 -6.66 10.63 6.33
N GLU A 118 -7.29 10.61 7.50
CA GLU A 118 -6.69 10.87 8.81
C GLU A 118 -6.01 9.61 9.39
N ILE A 119 -5.17 8.98 8.57
CA ILE A 119 -4.46 7.75 8.93
C ILE A 119 -3.05 7.79 8.35
N ASN A 120 -2.09 7.18 9.03
CA ASN A 120 -0.72 7.09 8.52
C ASN A 120 -0.43 5.75 7.83
N ALA A 121 0.58 5.75 6.94
CA ALA A 121 0.94 4.57 6.13
C ALA A 121 1.27 3.33 6.98
N ARG A 122 1.82 3.53 8.19
CA ARG A 122 2.14 2.44 9.11
C ARG A 122 0.88 1.81 9.72
N GLN A 123 -0.11 2.62 10.11
CA GLN A 123 -1.39 2.10 10.59
C GLN A 123 -2.11 1.29 9.51
N ILE A 124 -2.12 1.76 8.25
CA ILE A 124 -2.66 1.01 7.11
C ILE A 124 -2.00 -0.37 7.00
N GLN A 125 -0.67 -0.43 7.09
CA GLN A 125 0.08 -1.69 7.03
C GLN A 125 -0.36 -2.69 8.11
N TYR A 126 -0.55 -2.23 9.36
CA TYR A 126 -1.02 -3.10 10.44
C TYR A 126 -2.45 -3.56 10.22
N ILE A 127 -3.34 -2.68 9.77
CA ILE A 127 -4.74 -3.04 9.54
C ILE A 127 -4.81 -4.14 8.48
N LEU A 128 -4.10 -3.98 7.36
CA LEU A 128 -4.04 -5.00 6.32
C LEU A 128 -3.43 -6.31 6.84
N PHE A 129 -2.34 -6.23 7.59
CA PHE A 129 -1.67 -7.43 8.11
C PHE A 129 -2.55 -8.24 9.07
N TYR A 130 -3.17 -7.57 10.05
CA TYR A 130 -4.06 -8.25 10.97
C TYR A 130 -5.35 -8.71 10.30
N SER A 131 -5.86 -7.98 9.31
CA SER A 131 -7.02 -8.43 8.54
C SER A 131 -6.72 -9.76 7.83
N GLN A 132 -5.55 -9.87 7.21
CA GLN A 132 -5.09 -11.11 6.58
C GLN A 132 -4.99 -12.25 7.59
N ILE A 133 -4.39 -11.99 8.76
CA ILE A 133 -4.23 -13.00 9.83
C ILE A 133 -5.58 -13.47 10.36
N LEU A 134 -6.48 -12.54 10.71
CA LEU A 134 -7.79 -12.89 11.26
C LEU A 134 -8.60 -13.71 10.27
N SER A 135 -8.57 -13.36 8.97
CA SER A 135 -9.24 -14.13 7.94
C SER A 135 -8.67 -15.54 7.82
N LEU A 136 -7.34 -15.66 7.74
CA LEU A 136 -6.68 -16.96 7.64
C LEU A 136 -6.97 -17.87 8.83
N VAL A 137 -6.98 -17.32 10.05
CA VAL A 137 -7.18 -18.11 11.28
C VAL A 137 -8.64 -18.45 11.51
N PHE A 138 -9.56 -17.49 11.34
CA PHE A 138 -10.96 -17.67 11.75
C PHE A 138 -11.90 -18.06 10.61
N LEU A 139 -11.56 -17.71 9.36
CA LEU A 139 -12.35 -18.05 8.18
C LEU A 139 -11.67 -19.10 7.29
N GLY A 140 -10.37 -19.33 7.47
CA GLY A 140 -9.60 -20.29 6.67
C GLY A 140 -9.17 -19.76 5.30
N GLU A 141 -9.60 -18.55 4.92
CA GLU A 141 -9.38 -17.96 3.60
C GLU A 141 -8.48 -16.72 3.68
N GLU A 142 -7.74 -16.45 2.62
CA GLU A 142 -6.96 -15.22 2.48
C GLU A 142 -7.80 -14.05 1.95
N ILE A 143 -7.48 -12.82 2.38
CA ILE A 143 -8.06 -11.60 1.79
C ILE A 143 -7.18 -11.11 0.64
N PHE A 144 -5.85 -11.14 0.82
CA PHE A 144 -4.86 -10.62 -0.12
C PHE A 144 -4.02 -11.74 -0.70
N GLU A 145 -3.83 -11.70 -2.01
CA GLU A 145 -2.93 -12.61 -2.74
C GLU A 145 -1.47 -12.30 -2.42
N GLU A 146 -1.13 -11.02 -2.23
CA GLU A 146 0.24 -10.59 -1.93
C GLU A 146 0.74 -11.18 -0.60
N ASP A 147 1.95 -11.75 -0.60
CA ASP A 147 2.56 -12.25 0.62
C ASP A 147 3.09 -11.12 1.51
N ALA A 148 2.83 -11.26 2.81
CA ALA A 148 3.43 -10.41 3.83
C ALA A 148 4.91 -10.74 4.00
N GLN A 149 5.72 -9.74 4.35
CA GLN A 149 7.14 -9.92 4.61
C GLN A 149 7.54 -9.46 6.01
N LEU A 150 8.46 -10.20 6.63
CA LEU A 150 9.18 -9.77 7.81
C LEU A 150 10.26 -8.76 7.40
N THR A 151 9.88 -7.48 7.30
CA THR A 151 10.83 -6.40 6.97
C THR A 151 11.47 -5.81 8.23
N TYR A 152 12.67 -5.23 8.09
CA TYR A 152 13.39 -4.58 9.20
C TYR A 152 12.57 -3.48 9.91
N ASN A 153 11.68 -2.82 9.15
CA ASN A 153 10.79 -1.76 9.63
C ASN A 153 9.38 -2.24 10.03
N GLN A 154 9.12 -3.55 9.97
CA GLN A 154 7.85 -4.22 10.27
C GLN A 154 6.70 -3.82 9.34
N MET A 155 6.98 -3.47 8.08
CA MET A 155 5.98 -3.17 7.05
C MET A 155 5.73 -4.43 6.22
N PRO A 156 4.57 -5.10 6.36
CA PRO A 156 4.32 -6.39 5.72
C PRO A 156 4.20 -6.30 4.20
N TYR A 157 3.72 -5.17 3.67
CA TYR A 157 3.56 -4.90 2.25
C TYR A 157 4.44 -3.69 1.86
N LEU A 158 5.75 -3.90 1.73
CA LEU A 158 6.76 -2.84 1.57
C LEU A 158 6.48 -1.93 0.37
N ASN A 159 6.22 -2.50 -0.81
CA ASN A 159 5.96 -1.73 -2.03
C ASN A 159 4.76 -0.79 -1.85
N LEU A 160 3.71 -1.27 -1.18
CA LEU A 160 2.54 -0.45 -0.86
C LEU A 160 2.89 0.66 0.13
N TYR A 161 3.65 0.35 1.17
CA TYR A 161 4.08 1.35 2.16
C TYR A 161 4.91 2.48 1.51
N GLU A 162 5.86 2.13 0.65
CA GLU A 162 6.67 3.10 -0.08
C GLU A 162 5.84 3.95 -1.03
N ALA A 163 4.89 3.33 -1.76
CA ALA A 163 3.95 4.05 -2.61
C ALA A 163 3.13 5.07 -1.81
N LEU A 164 2.57 4.68 -0.66
CA LEU A 164 1.80 5.58 0.22
C LEU A 164 2.65 6.73 0.75
N LYS A 165 3.93 6.50 1.08
CA LYS A 165 4.84 7.58 1.52
C LYS A 165 5.19 8.55 0.39
N LYS A 166 5.45 8.04 -0.83
CA LYS A 166 5.79 8.86 -2.00
C LYS A 166 4.60 9.69 -2.48
N GLN A 167 3.42 9.08 -2.53
CA GLN A 167 2.22 9.67 -3.17
C GLN A 167 1.33 10.44 -2.18
N GLY A 168 1.46 10.16 -0.89
CA GLY A 168 0.58 10.68 0.16
C GLY A 168 -0.73 9.90 0.26
N ILE A 169 -1.46 10.14 1.36
CA ILE A 169 -2.71 9.46 1.68
C ILE A 169 -3.86 10.40 1.38
N ARG A 170 -4.81 9.97 0.54
CA ARG A 170 -5.94 10.78 0.07
C ARG A 170 -7.16 9.92 -0.15
N THR A 171 -8.33 10.50 0.11
CA THR A 171 -9.59 9.88 -0.28
C THR A 171 -9.77 9.96 -1.80
N ILE A 172 -10.26 8.88 -2.39
CA ILE A 172 -10.66 8.84 -3.80
C ILE A 172 -11.99 8.11 -3.92
N GLU A 173 -12.76 8.45 -4.96
CA GLU A 173 -13.96 7.72 -5.30
C GLU A 173 -13.59 6.28 -5.70
N MET A 174 -14.23 5.30 -5.08
CA MET A 174 -13.97 3.90 -5.36
C MET A 174 -15.23 3.06 -5.24
N ASN A 175 -15.22 1.91 -5.91
CA ASN A 175 -16.20 0.86 -5.68
C ASN A 175 -15.57 -0.28 -4.86
N PRO A 176 -16.04 -0.56 -3.63
CA PRO A 176 -15.51 -1.62 -2.78
C PRO A 176 -16.06 -3.02 -3.10
N ASP A 177 -16.73 -3.22 -4.24
CA ASP A 177 -17.34 -4.51 -4.64
C ASP A 177 -16.34 -5.67 -4.77
N LYS A 178 -15.04 -5.38 -4.97
CA LYS A 178 -13.99 -6.42 -4.96
C LYS A 178 -13.77 -7.02 -3.56
N LEU A 179 -14.24 -6.37 -2.49
CA LEU A 179 -14.18 -6.90 -1.12
C LEU A 179 -15.49 -7.60 -0.79
N SER A 180 -15.39 -8.85 -0.34
CA SER A 180 -16.53 -9.60 0.17
C SER A 180 -17.10 -8.95 1.45
N ARG A 181 -18.29 -9.38 1.87
CA ARG A 181 -18.83 -8.95 3.17
C ARG A 181 -17.91 -9.34 4.33
N ASN A 182 -17.38 -10.56 4.31
CA ASN A 182 -16.44 -11.05 5.32
C ASN A 182 -15.12 -10.24 5.30
N ASP A 183 -14.62 -9.88 4.12
CA ASP A 183 -13.41 -9.05 3.97
C ASP A 183 -13.64 -7.71 4.68
N LYS A 184 -14.78 -7.06 4.42
CA LYS A 184 -15.16 -5.78 5.06
C LYS A 184 -15.35 -5.92 6.56
N ASP A 185 -16.08 -6.94 7.03
CA ASP A 185 -16.33 -7.16 8.45
C ASP A 185 -15.02 -7.35 9.24
N ILE A 186 -14.04 -8.06 8.67
CA ILE A 186 -12.71 -8.23 9.28
C ILE A 186 -11.93 -6.92 9.24
N ILE A 187 -11.86 -6.25 8.09
CA ILE A 187 -11.12 -4.99 7.95
C ILE A 187 -11.68 -3.93 8.90
N ASP A 188 -13.00 -3.81 8.99
CA ASP A 188 -13.69 -2.89 9.90
C ASP A 188 -13.40 -3.24 11.36
N CYS A 189 -13.42 -4.53 11.73
CA CYS A 189 -13.07 -4.98 13.07
C CYS A 189 -11.64 -4.56 13.46
N VAL A 190 -10.67 -4.77 12.57
CA VAL A 190 -9.28 -4.40 12.79
C VAL A 190 -9.11 -2.88 12.83
N HIS A 191 -9.67 -2.16 11.85
CA HIS A 191 -9.60 -0.70 11.78
C HIS A 191 -10.16 -0.05 13.05
N ASN A 192 -11.35 -0.48 13.50
CA ASN A 192 -11.98 0.02 14.71
C ASN A 192 -11.15 -0.30 15.96
N ALA A 193 -10.63 -1.53 16.09
CA ALA A 193 -9.75 -1.91 17.20
C ALA A 193 -8.48 -1.04 17.21
N CYS A 194 -7.90 -0.82 16.04
CA CYS A 194 -6.72 -0.01 15.86
C CYS A 194 -6.93 1.47 16.23
N GLY A 195 -8.12 2.03 15.96
CA GLY A 195 -8.45 3.43 16.24
C GLY A 195 -8.33 3.85 17.71
N TRP A 196 -8.39 2.89 18.65
CA TRP A 196 -8.26 3.16 20.09
C TRP A 196 -6.82 3.44 20.54
N TYR A 197 -5.82 3.24 19.67
CA TYR A 197 -4.41 3.33 20.03
C TYR A 197 -3.68 4.44 19.28
N GLY A 198 -2.97 5.27 20.03
CA GLY A 198 -2.03 6.22 19.44
C GLY A 198 -0.75 5.55 18.92
N ASN A 199 0.04 6.29 18.15
CA ASN A 199 1.28 5.78 17.52
C ASN A 199 2.25 5.12 18.53
N LYS A 200 2.39 5.66 19.74
CA LYS A 200 3.29 5.08 20.77
C LYS A 200 2.83 3.69 21.22
N ALA A 201 1.53 3.52 21.49
CA ALA A 201 0.96 2.23 21.87
C ALA A 201 1.14 1.21 20.74
N PHE A 202 0.93 1.62 19.49
CA PHE A 202 1.19 0.76 18.33
C PHE A 202 2.63 0.31 18.20
N LEU A 203 3.59 1.22 18.37
CA LEU A 203 5.01 0.86 18.31
C LEU A 203 5.38 -0.12 19.43
N ALA A 204 4.81 0.05 20.62
CA ALA A 204 5.01 -0.86 21.74
C ALA A 204 4.45 -2.27 21.45
N ILE A 205 3.20 -2.36 20.98
CA ILE A 205 2.57 -3.62 20.56
C ILE A 205 3.41 -4.30 19.48
N ALA A 206 3.77 -3.56 18.43
CA ALA A 206 4.54 -4.07 17.30
C ALA A 206 5.93 -4.60 17.71
N SER A 207 6.58 -3.95 18.68
CA SER A 207 7.85 -4.45 19.24
C SER A 207 7.69 -5.82 19.91
N VAL A 208 6.62 -6.03 20.68
CA VAL A 208 6.34 -7.33 21.32
C VAL A 208 5.90 -8.37 20.30
N GLU A 209 5.09 -7.99 19.30
CA GLU A 209 4.75 -8.81 18.13
C GLU A 209 5.98 -9.33 17.45
N ARG A 210 6.91 -8.45 17.10
CA ARG A 210 8.13 -8.82 16.42
C ARG A 210 8.91 -9.85 17.22
N LYS A 211 9.16 -9.61 18.50
CA LYS A 211 9.91 -10.55 19.35
C LYS A 211 9.21 -11.91 19.44
N ALA A 212 7.92 -11.92 19.73
CA ALA A 212 7.15 -13.15 19.82
C ALA A 212 7.14 -13.91 18.49
N THR A 213 7.06 -13.19 17.38
CA THR A 213 7.13 -13.80 16.05
C THR A 213 8.56 -14.31 15.80
N GLU A 214 9.61 -13.54 16.04
CA GLU A 214 11.03 -13.93 15.87
C GLU A 214 11.39 -15.19 16.67
N GLU A 215 10.95 -15.27 17.92
CA GLU A 215 11.08 -16.47 18.77
C GLU A 215 10.33 -17.69 18.18
N LEU A 216 9.19 -17.46 17.53
CA LEU A 216 8.43 -18.50 16.81
C LEU A 216 8.94 -18.76 15.37
N LEU A 217 9.87 -17.94 14.87
CA LEU A 217 10.44 -17.95 13.51
C LEU A 217 11.87 -18.55 13.50
N GLU A 218 12.38 -19.12 14.60
CA GLU A 218 13.71 -19.76 14.61
C GLU A 218 13.89 -20.71 13.41
N GLY A 219 14.86 -20.41 12.55
CA GLY A 219 15.21 -21.24 11.38
C GLY A 219 14.60 -20.84 10.04
N LEU A 220 13.84 -19.74 9.92
CA LEU A 220 13.35 -19.28 8.62
C LEU A 220 14.47 -18.71 7.74
N LYS A 221 14.69 -19.39 6.61
CA LYS A 221 15.63 -18.96 5.55
C LYS A 221 15.10 -17.79 4.72
N SER A 222 13.78 -17.56 4.74
CA SER A 222 13.08 -16.56 3.92
C SER A 222 12.43 -15.49 4.79
N LYS A 223 12.43 -14.25 4.31
CA LYS A 223 11.71 -13.12 4.92
C LYS A 223 10.23 -13.06 4.50
N ILE A 224 9.76 -13.98 3.65
CA ILE A 224 8.36 -14.08 3.20
C ILE A 224 7.56 -14.90 4.22
N LEU A 225 6.41 -14.37 4.65
CA LEU A 225 5.48 -15.02 5.56
C LEU A 225 4.35 -15.64 4.75
N THR A 226 4.45 -16.94 4.47
CA THR A 226 3.40 -17.66 3.74
C THR A 226 2.08 -17.65 4.52
N LYS A 227 0.98 -17.84 3.80
CA LYS A 227 -0.37 -17.83 4.38
C LYS A 227 -0.56 -18.93 5.44
N ASP A 228 -0.12 -20.14 5.14
CA ASP A 228 -0.15 -21.25 6.09
C ASP A 228 0.72 -20.98 7.32
N TYR A 229 1.86 -20.32 7.12
CA TYR A 229 2.72 -19.91 8.21
C TYR A 229 2.00 -18.91 9.14
N LEU A 230 1.42 -17.84 8.58
CA LEU A 230 0.64 -16.86 9.34
C LEU A 230 -0.50 -17.53 10.11
N ARG A 231 -1.26 -18.41 9.43
CA ARG A 231 -2.36 -19.16 10.04
C ARG A 231 -1.89 -19.96 11.27
N ASN A 232 -0.80 -20.71 11.14
CA ASN A 232 -0.33 -21.60 12.20
C ASN A 232 0.28 -20.84 13.39
N VAL A 233 1.06 -19.79 13.13
CA VAL A 233 1.69 -19.00 14.19
C VAL A 233 0.66 -18.20 14.96
N TYR A 234 -0.15 -17.41 14.25
CA TYR A 234 -1.16 -16.60 14.90
C TYR A 234 -2.31 -17.44 15.45
N GLY A 235 -2.62 -18.60 14.88
CA GLY A 235 -3.55 -19.56 15.48
C GLY A 235 -3.10 -20.02 16.87
N ARG A 236 -1.82 -20.41 17.01
CA ARG A 236 -1.25 -20.76 18.33
C ARG A 236 -1.25 -19.58 19.29
N MET A 237 -0.85 -18.40 18.82
CA MET A 237 -0.80 -17.18 19.62
C MET A 237 -2.19 -16.78 20.12
N PHE A 238 -3.18 -16.71 19.24
CA PHE A 238 -4.58 -16.44 19.58
C PHE A 238 -5.15 -17.46 20.56
N GLY A 239 -4.77 -18.74 20.45
CA GLY A 239 -5.10 -19.77 21.44
C GLY A 239 -4.59 -19.43 22.86
N GLN A 240 -3.33 -18.99 22.99
CA GLN A 240 -2.75 -18.59 24.27
C GLN A 240 -3.48 -17.39 24.90
N PHE A 241 -3.92 -16.44 24.08
CA PHE A 241 -4.66 -15.24 24.50
C PHE A 241 -6.18 -15.45 24.63
N GLN A 242 -6.67 -16.67 24.39
CA GLN A 242 -8.10 -17.00 24.43
C GLN A 242 -8.92 -16.10 23.48
N ILE A 243 -8.42 -15.92 22.26
CA ILE A 243 -9.08 -15.22 21.16
C ILE A 243 -9.79 -16.29 20.33
N LYS A 244 -11.12 -16.35 20.40
CA LYS A 244 -11.91 -17.47 19.85
C LYS A 244 -12.59 -17.12 18.53
N ARG A 245 -12.78 -15.82 18.26
CA ARG A 245 -13.37 -15.30 17.03
C ARG A 245 -12.63 -14.02 16.62
N TYR A 246 -12.77 -13.61 15.36
CA TYR A 246 -12.11 -12.40 14.87
C TYR A 246 -12.55 -11.13 15.63
N GLN A 247 -13.77 -11.08 16.14
CA GLN A 247 -14.27 -9.96 16.95
C GLN A 247 -13.58 -9.81 18.30
N ASP A 248 -12.84 -10.82 18.75
CA ASP A 248 -12.06 -10.76 19.99
C ASP A 248 -10.71 -10.02 19.76
N PHE A 249 -10.44 -9.52 18.55
CA PHE A 249 -9.20 -8.82 18.22
C PHE A 249 -8.89 -7.57 19.09
N PRO A 250 -9.85 -6.74 19.52
CA PRO A 250 -9.57 -5.66 20.47
C PRO A 250 -8.98 -6.17 21.79
N LYS A 251 -9.46 -7.31 22.30
CA LYS A 251 -8.92 -7.97 23.50
C LYS A 251 -7.47 -8.41 23.26
N TYR A 252 -7.18 -8.94 22.08
CA TYR A 252 -5.81 -9.30 21.70
C TYR A 252 -4.87 -8.08 21.77
N LEU A 253 -5.22 -6.98 21.09
CA LEU A 253 -4.41 -5.75 21.12
C LEU A 253 -4.19 -5.22 22.55
N GLN A 254 -5.23 -5.24 23.38
CA GLN A 254 -5.14 -4.82 24.78
C GLN A 254 -4.15 -5.69 25.58
N GLN A 255 -4.22 -7.01 25.44
CA GLN A 255 -3.32 -7.93 26.13
C GLN A 255 -1.86 -7.77 25.67
N ARG A 256 -1.66 -7.53 24.36
CA ARG A 256 -0.32 -7.26 23.80
C ARG A 256 0.26 -5.93 24.29
N LEU A 257 -0.58 -4.90 24.42
CA LEU A 257 -0.16 -3.63 25.01
C LEU A 257 0.23 -3.79 26.48
N ILE A 258 -0.53 -4.55 27.27
CA ILE A 258 -0.19 -4.84 28.68
C ILE A 258 1.16 -5.56 28.76
N GLN A 259 1.43 -6.52 27.88
CA GLN A 259 2.74 -7.17 27.81
C GLN A 259 3.87 -6.21 27.45
N ALA A 260 3.61 -5.26 26.54
CA ALA A 260 4.60 -4.26 26.15
C ALA A 260 4.95 -3.33 27.32
N ILE A 261 3.94 -2.79 28.00
CA ILE A 261 4.12 -1.91 29.16
C ILE A 261 4.74 -2.65 30.34
N GLY A 262 4.30 -3.89 30.59
CA GLY A 262 4.83 -4.73 31.66
C GLY A 262 6.33 -5.00 31.51
N LYS A 263 6.84 -5.20 30.28
CA LYS A 263 8.28 -5.35 30.03
C LYS A 263 9.05 -4.05 30.31
N ASP A 264 8.50 -2.89 29.97
CA ASP A 264 9.16 -1.60 30.21
C ASP A 264 9.34 -1.30 31.70
N VAL A 265 8.36 -1.62 32.55
CA VAL A 265 8.44 -1.42 34.01
C VAL A 265 9.54 -2.29 34.66
N PHE A 266 9.76 -3.51 34.16
CA PHE A 266 10.85 -4.38 34.67
C PHE A 266 12.22 -4.05 34.06
N SER A 267 12.29 -3.43 32.87
CA SER A 267 13.57 -3.01 32.29
C SER A 267 14.14 -1.70 32.85
N VAL A 268 13.33 -0.87 33.52
CA VAL A 268 13.80 0.37 34.19
C VAL A 268 14.51 0.08 35.52
N ASN A 269 14.43 -1.15 36.05
CA ASN A 269 15.02 -1.53 37.34
C ASN A 269 16.41 -2.20 37.26
N ILE A 270 17.08 -2.19 36.10
CA ILE A 270 18.42 -2.81 35.94
C ILE A 270 19.58 -1.78 35.89
N TYR A 271 19.30 -0.46 36.03
CA TYR A 271 20.35 0.57 36.11
C TYR A 271 20.32 1.40 37.41
N LYS A 272 19.89 0.79 38.51
CA LYS A 272 20.16 1.30 39.86
C LYS A 272 20.80 0.20 40.69
N GLU A 273 22.07 -0.06 40.41
CA GLU A 273 23.12 -0.52 41.34
C GLU A 273 24.28 -1.05 40.48
N ILE A 274 25.26 -0.17 40.25
CA ILE A 274 26.72 -0.31 40.43
C ILE A 274 27.35 1.00 39.93
#